data_AF-E8X3H5-F1
#
_entry.id   AF-E8X3H5-F1
#
_cell.length_a   1.000
_cell.length_b   1.000
_cell.length_c   1.000
_cell.angle_alpha   90.00
_cell.angle_beta   90.00
_cell.angle_gamma   90.00
#
_symmetry.space_group_name_H-M   'P 1'
#
loop_
_entity.id
_entity.type
_entity.pdbx_description
1 polymer ?
#
loop_
_entity_poly.entity_id
_entity_poly.type
_entity_poly.pdbx_seq_one_letter_code
_entity_poly.pdbx_strand_id
1 'polypeptide(L)'
;MTPPQYDDWIATSATVTTCRFQFARMNTFTLGIQTQDKFRITFDYYAHGRLYSDEFQSPKAIPQNTEIPILYNPHAPEQNNRTSGPTATPTRTPIMAVGIAGSIILSLAWLLILRGCHP
;
A
#
# COMPACT_ATOMS: atom_id res chain seq x y z
N MET A 1 10.25 -26.39 -14.26
CA MET A 1 9.39 -25.41 -13.55
C MET A 1 8.43 -24.85 -14.58
N THR A 2 7.21 -25.38 -14.61
CA THR A 2 6.15 -24.91 -15.51
C THR A 2 5.50 -23.68 -14.87
N PRO A 3 5.40 -22.53 -15.55
CA PRO A 3 4.65 -21.39 -15.01
C PRO A 3 3.19 -21.80 -14.76
N PRO A 4 2.52 -21.27 -13.72
CA PRO A 4 1.13 -21.61 -13.43
C PRO A 4 0.26 -21.28 -14.66
N GLN A 5 -0.58 -22.23 -15.04
CA GLN A 5 -1.46 -22.11 -16.21
C GLN A 5 -2.60 -21.14 -15.87
N TYR A 6 -2.62 -20.00 -16.56
CA TYR A 6 -3.61 -18.92 -16.42
C TYR A 6 -4.77 -19.11 -17.40
N ASP A 7 -5.44 -20.27 -17.40
CA ASP A 7 -6.40 -20.58 -18.48
C ASP A 7 -7.61 -19.64 -18.55
N ASP A 8 -7.94 -18.92 -17.47
CA ASP A 8 -9.10 -18.01 -17.44
C ASP A 8 -8.76 -16.51 -17.35
N TRP A 9 -7.49 -16.13 -17.18
CA TRP A 9 -7.18 -14.71 -16.96
C TRP A 9 -7.10 -13.94 -18.28
N ILE A 10 -7.81 -12.82 -18.34
CA ILE A 10 -7.94 -12.04 -19.57
C ILE A 10 -6.83 -10.98 -19.61
N ALA A 11 -6.13 -10.93 -20.75
CA ALA A 11 -5.14 -9.89 -21.00
C ALA A 11 -5.84 -8.54 -21.26
N THR A 12 -5.38 -7.49 -20.58
CA THR A 12 -5.82 -6.11 -20.81
C THR A 12 -4.66 -5.14 -20.64
N SER A 13 -4.83 -3.92 -21.14
CA SER A 13 -3.88 -2.84 -20.95
C SER A 13 -4.32 -2.00 -19.75
N ALA A 14 -3.38 -1.73 -18.84
CA ALA A 14 -3.55 -0.76 -17.78
C ALA A 14 -2.73 0.50 -18.08
N THR A 15 -3.28 1.66 -17.75
CA THR A 15 -2.58 2.95 -17.86
C THR A 15 -1.96 3.30 -16.52
N VAL A 16 -0.66 3.59 -16.50
CA VAL A 16 0.02 4.06 -15.29
C VAL A 16 -0.41 5.48 -14.97
N THR A 17 -1.12 5.65 -13.86
CA THR A 17 -1.63 6.94 -13.40
C THR A 17 -0.59 7.66 -12.54
N THR A 18 0.10 6.93 -11.66
CA THR A 18 1.18 7.53 -10.85
C THR A 18 2.39 6.61 -10.69
N CYS A 19 3.57 7.22 -10.66
CA CYS A 19 4.82 6.55 -10.29
C CYS A 19 5.47 7.38 -9.19
N ARG A 20 5.56 6.83 -7.97
CA ARG A 20 6.13 7.51 -6.81
C ARG A 20 7.33 6.73 -6.29
N PHE A 21 8.43 7.42 -6.07
CA PHE A 21 9.58 6.83 -5.39
C PHE A 21 9.23 6.64 -3.90
N GLN A 22 9.26 5.40 -3.41
CA GLN A 22 9.17 5.07 -1.99
C GLN A 22 10.58 4.87 -1.46
N PHE A 23 11.05 5.83 -0.67
CA PHE A 23 12.20 5.59 0.19
C PHE A 23 11.80 4.50 1.18
N ALA A 24 12.47 3.35 1.12
CA ALA A 24 12.43 2.38 2.19
C ALA A 24 12.70 3.15 3.48
N ARG A 25 11.69 3.23 4.35
CA ARG A 25 11.80 3.93 5.62
C ARG A 25 12.98 3.27 6.32
N MET A 26 14.07 4.03 6.48
CA MET A 26 15.32 3.54 7.03
C MET A 26 15.06 3.27 8.52
N ASN A 27 14.47 2.12 8.83
CA ASN A 27 14.52 1.58 10.17
C ASN A 27 16.00 1.37 10.43
N THR A 28 16.53 2.16 11.36
CA THR A 28 17.93 2.21 11.81
C THR A 28 18.47 0.87 12.36
N PHE A 29 17.71 -0.22 12.20
CA PHE A 29 17.99 -1.57 12.66
C PHE A 29 18.22 -2.60 11.54
N THR A 30 18.13 -2.21 10.26
CA THR A 30 18.34 -3.13 9.12
C THR A 30 19.50 -2.71 8.24
N LEU A 31 20.71 -2.70 8.82
CA LEU A 31 21.96 -2.66 8.06
C LEU A 31 22.03 -3.91 7.15
N GLY A 32 21.63 -3.79 5.89
CA GLY A 32 21.95 -4.78 4.85
C GLY A 32 20.81 -5.21 3.92
N ILE A 33 19.55 -4.89 4.22
CA ILE A 33 18.43 -5.28 3.35
C ILE A 33 17.96 -4.06 2.57
N GLN A 34 18.63 -3.75 1.46
CA GLN A 34 18.06 -2.83 0.48
C GLN A 34 16.82 -3.51 -0.12
N THR A 35 15.63 -3.02 0.22
CA THR A 35 14.44 -3.35 -0.56
C THR A 35 14.66 -2.90 -2.00
N GLN A 36 14.66 -3.85 -2.92
CA GLN A 36 14.93 -3.60 -4.33
C GLN A 36 13.80 -2.81 -5.00
N ASP A 37 12.59 -2.89 -4.44
CA ASP A 37 11.41 -2.22 -4.94
C ASP A 37 11.34 -0.78 -4.41
N LYS A 38 11.72 0.16 -5.27
CA LYS A 38 11.88 1.58 -4.94
C LYS A 38 10.73 2.44 -5.44
N PHE A 39 9.92 1.95 -6.38
CA PHE A 39 8.86 2.72 -7.01
C PHE A 39 7.51 2.07 -6.76
N ARG A 40 6.58 2.83 -6.22
CA ARG A 40 5.16 2.47 -6.16
C ARG A 40 4.47 3.00 -7.41
N ILE A 41 3.95 2.07 -8.20
CA ILE A 41 3.27 2.33 -9.46
C ILE A 41 1.78 2.11 -9.24
N THR A 42 0.97 3.15 -9.45
CA THR A 42 -0.49 3.05 -9.50
C THR A 42 -0.92 3.04 -10.94
N PHE A 43 -1.82 2.13 -11.29
CA PHE A 43 -2.33 1.96 -12.63
C PHE A 43 -3.84 1.76 -12.61
N ASP A 44 -4.48 2.23 -13.68
CA ASP A 44 -5.91 2.07 -13.90
C ASP A 44 -6.16 1.16 -15.10
N TYR A 45 -7.13 0.26 -15.00
CA TYR A 45 -7.49 -0.65 -16.07
C TYR A 45 -9.00 -0.76 -16.22
N TYR A 46 -9.46 -1.02 -17.44
CA TYR A 46 -10.88 -1.26 -17.71
C TYR A 46 -11.18 -2.76 -17.71
N ALA A 47 -12.16 -3.15 -16.89
CA ALA A 47 -12.71 -4.50 -16.88
C ALA A 47 -14.23 -4.41 -16.69
N HIS A 48 -15.00 -5.23 -17.42
CA HIS A 48 -16.47 -5.29 -17.29
C HIS A 48 -17.20 -3.91 -17.35
N GLY A 49 -16.70 -2.98 -18.17
CA GLY A 49 -17.28 -1.63 -18.29
C GLY A 49 -17.06 -0.72 -17.09
N ARG A 50 -16.14 -1.08 -16.18
CA ARG A 50 -15.74 -0.28 -15.02
C ARG A 50 -14.23 -0.05 -15.01
N LEU A 51 -13.83 1.08 -14.46
CA LEU A 51 -12.42 1.40 -14.21
C LEU A 51 -12.04 0.84 -12.83
N TYR A 52 -10.97 0.06 -12.80
CA TYR A 52 -10.34 -0.45 -11.59
C TYR A 52 -8.98 0.20 -11.44
N SER A 53 -8.59 0.49 -10.20
CA SER A 53 -7.32 1.10 -9.86
C SER A 53 -6.59 0.20 -8.89
N ASP A 54 -5.32 -0.10 -9.17
CA ASP A 54 -4.49 -0.94 -8.33
C ASP A 54 -3.05 -0.43 -8.33
N GLU A 55 -2.24 -0.96 -7.42
CA GLU A 55 -0.86 -0.55 -7.24
C GLU A 55 0.09 -1.72 -7.05
N PHE A 56 1.30 -1.59 -7.59
CA PHE A 56 2.37 -2.55 -7.36
C PHE A 56 3.69 -1.83 -7.12
N GLN A 57 4.65 -2.54 -6.54
CA GLN A 57 6.00 -2.02 -6.35
C GLN A 57 6.93 -2.57 -7.43
N SER A 58 7.81 -1.70 -7.93
CA SER A 58 8.74 -2.00 -9.01
C SER A 58 10.14 -1.47 -8.65
N PRO A 59 11.22 -2.19 -9.00
CA PRO A 59 12.58 -1.69 -8.88
C PRO A 59 12.90 -0.63 -9.94
N LYS A 60 12.13 -0.61 -11.04
CA LYS A 60 12.30 0.30 -12.18
C LYS A 60 11.17 1.32 -12.23
N ALA A 61 11.50 2.58 -12.45
CA ALA A 61 10.52 3.62 -12.71
C ALA A 61 9.75 3.33 -14.01
N ILE A 62 8.43 3.48 -13.97
CA ILE A 62 7.57 3.42 -15.15
C ILE A 62 6.96 4.81 -15.35
N PRO A 63 7.10 5.43 -16.52
CA PRO A 63 6.54 6.76 -16.75
C PRO A 63 5.02 6.78 -16.58
N GLN A 64 4.49 7.92 -16.15
CA GLN A 64 3.05 8.14 -16.15
C GLN A 64 2.51 8.08 -17.58
N ASN A 65 1.23 7.74 -17.71
CA ASN A 65 0.54 7.59 -18.98
C ASN A 65 1.15 6.51 -19.91
N THR A 66 1.87 5.55 -19.32
CA THR A 66 2.41 4.39 -20.03
C THR A 66 1.43 3.24 -19.91
N GLU A 67 1.18 2.54 -21.02
CA GLU A 67 0.39 1.31 -21.01
C GLU A 67 1.25 0.13 -20.58
N ILE A 68 0.78 -0.64 -19.59
CA ILE A 68 1.41 -1.86 -19.12
C ILE A 68 0.47 -3.05 -19.34
N PRO A 69 0.98 -4.20 -19.80
CA PRO A 69 0.17 -5.39 -19.93
C PRO A 69 -0.11 -5.99 -18.56
N ILE A 70 -1.38 -6.22 -18.28
CA ILE A 70 -1.85 -6.93 -17.08
C ILE A 70 -2.76 -8.09 -17.47
N LEU A 71 -2.87 -9.05 -16.56
CA LEU A 71 -3.83 -10.15 -16.65
C LEU A 71 -4.78 -9.99 -15.47
N TYR A 72 -6.08 -9.91 -15.72
CA TYR A 72 -7.09 -9.81 -14.67
C TYR A 72 -7.97 -11.06 -14.64
N ASN A 73 -8.53 -11.36 -13.46
CA ASN A 73 -9.45 -12.48 -13.28
C ASN A 73 -10.87 -12.05 -13.72
N PRO A 74 -11.50 -12.68 -14.73
CA PRO A 74 -12.84 -12.30 -15.16
C PRO A 74 -13.92 -12.59 -14.12
N HIS A 75 -13.71 -13.56 -13.23
CA HIS A 75 -14.64 -13.89 -12.14
C HIS A 75 -14.51 -12.95 -10.93
N ALA A 76 -13.38 -12.23 -10.83
CA ALA A 76 -13.08 -11.26 -9.78
C ALA A 76 -12.24 -10.12 -10.38
N PRO A 77 -12.87 -9.15 -11.09
CA PRO A 77 -12.18 -8.15 -11.90
C PRO A 77 -11.24 -7.22 -11.11
N GLU A 78 -11.37 -7.18 -9.78
CA GLU A 78 -10.44 -6.52 -8.86
C GLU A 78 -9.10 -7.24 -8.68
N GLN A 79 -8.99 -8.53 -9.07
CA GLN A 79 -7.76 -9.30 -8.98
C GLN A 79 -6.97 -9.22 -10.29
N ASN A 80 -5.69 -8.90 -10.21
CA ASN A 80 -4.78 -8.96 -11.34
C ASN A 80 -3.41 -9.56 -10.99
N ASN A 81 -2.60 -9.83 -12.02
CA ASN A 81 -1.29 -10.47 -11.89
C ASN A 81 -0.22 -9.58 -11.26
N ARG A 82 -0.52 -8.29 -11.05
CA ARG A 82 0.36 -7.33 -10.39
C ARG A 82 -0.06 -7.06 -8.93
N THR A 83 -1.29 -7.38 -8.54
CA THR A 83 -1.80 -7.24 -7.16
C THR A 83 -1.06 -8.14 -6.17
N SER A 84 -0.54 -9.30 -6.61
CA SER A 84 0.04 -10.34 -5.75
C SER A 84 1.55 -10.24 -5.53
N GLY A 85 2.16 -9.06 -5.74
CA GLY A 85 3.54 -8.83 -5.32
C GLY A 85 3.67 -8.90 -3.78
N PRO A 86 4.84 -9.27 -3.22
CA PRO A 86 5.09 -9.45 -1.78
C PRO A 86 4.91 -8.18 -0.92
N THR A 87 4.25 -7.15 -1.44
CA THR A 87 4.13 -5.83 -0.83
C THR A 87 2.77 -5.18 -1.09
N ALA A 88 1.72 -5.97 -1.34
CA ALA A 88 0.33 -5.56 -1.10
C ALA A 88 0.17 -5.30 0.40
N THR A 89 0.60 -4.13 0.85
CA THR A 89 0.50 -3.72 2.25
C THR A 89 -0.92 -3.23 2.48
N PRO A 90 -1.62 -3.72 3.50
CA PRO A 90 -3.02 -3.39 3.74
C PRO A 90 -3.18 -1.91 4.08
N THR A 91 -4.14 -1.31 3.41
CA THR A 91 -5.13 -0.33 3.90
C THR A 91 -4.93 0.19 5.33
N ARG A 92 -4.67 1.49 5.43
CA ARG A 92 -4.91 2.41 6.57
C ARG A 92 -4.35 1.99 7.94
N THR A 93 -3.20 2.56 8.29
CA THR A 93 -2.72 2.63 9.68
C THR A 93 -3.55 3.64 10.51
N PRO A 94 -4.22 3.24 11.62
CA PRO A 94 -4.88 4.17 12.52
C PRO A 94 -3.90 4.59 13.64
N ILE A 95 -2.81 5.28 13.28
CA ILE A 95 -1.83 5.75 14.30
C ILE A 95 -2.37 6.99 15.06
N MET A 96 -3.49 7.57 14.65
CA MET A 96 -4.10 8.71 15.35
C MET A 96 -4.92 8.34 16.61
N ALA A 97 -5.17 7.06 16.89
CA ALA A 97 -5.97 6.67 18.07
C ALA A 97 -5.17 6.67 19.40
N VAL A 98 -3.85 6.49 19.35
CA VAL A 98 -3.03 6.34 20.56
C VAL A 98 -2.73 7.68 21.25
N GLY A 99 -2.60 8.77 20.49
CA GLY A 99 -2.27 10.09 21.04
C GLY A 99 -3.36 10.67 21.94
N ILE A 100 -4.63 10.41 21.63
CA ILE A 100 -5.76 10.97 22.36
C ILE A 100 -5.90 10.31 23.74
N ALA A 101 -5.84 8.97 23.81
CA ALA A 101 -5.97 8.24 25.07
C ALA A 101 -4.87 8.59 26.07
N GLY A 102 -3.61 8.75 25.61
CA GLY A 102 -2.49 9.16 26.47
C GLY A 102 -2.68 10.55 27.08
N SER A 103 -3.19 11.51 26.29
CA SER A 103 -3.42 12.89 26.77
C SER A 103 -4.51 12.97 27.84
N ILE A 104 -5.54 12.12 27.76
CA ILE A 104 -6.63 12.06 28.74
C ILE A 104 -6.12 11.48 30.08
N ILE A 105 -5.37 10.39 30.04
CA ILE A 105 -4.81 9.76 31.25
C ILE A 105 -3.83 10.70 31.95
N LEU A 106 -2.94 11.36 31.21
CA LEU A 106 -1.99 12.31 31.78
C LEU A 106 -2.69 13.53 32.39
N SER A 107 -3.72 14.05 31.73
CA SER A 107 -4.52 15.18 32.25
C SER A 107 -5.30 14.80 33.52
N LEU A 108 -5.87 13.59 33.57
CA LEU A 108 -6.56 13.08 34.77
C LEU A 108 -5.58 12.84 35.93
N ALA A 109 -4.41 12.26 35.67
CA ALA A 109 -3.38 12.07 36.69
C ALA A 109 -2.88 13.40 37.25
N TRP A 110 -2.66 14.40 36.38
CA TRP A 110 -2.26 15.75 36.78
C TRP A 110 -3.33 16.44 37.64
N LEU A 111 -4.61 16.32 37.26
CA LEU A 111 -5.73 16.86 38.04
C LEU A 111 -5.85 16.22 39.42
N LEU A 112 -5.58 14.92 39.55
CA LEU A 112 -5.60 14.22 40.85
C LEU A 112 -4.48 14.71 41.77
N ILE A 113 -3.28 14.95 41.23
CA ILE A 113 -2.15 15.50 42.00
C ILE A 113 -2.48 16.92 42.50
N LEU A 114 -3.02 17.79 41.64
CA LEU A 114 -3.37 19.17 42.03
C LEU A 114 -4.52 19.24 43.03
N ARG A 115 -5.49 18.31 42.99
CA ARG A 115 -6.61 18.28 43.93
C ARG A 115 -6.29 17.56 45.26
N GLY A 116 -5.23 16.75 45.30
CA GLY A 116 -4.68 16.20 46.54
C GLY A 116 -3.84 17.19 47.36
N CYS A 117 -3.52 18.36 46.78
CA CYS A 117 -2.77 19.44 47.43
C CYS A 117 -3.63 20.69 47.69
N HIS A 118 -4.90 20.50 48.06
CA HIS A 118 -5.68 21.55 48.75
C HIS A 118 -5.83 21.13 50.22
N PRO A 119 -5.15 21.79 51.18
CA PRO A 119 -5.46 21.64 52.60
C PRO A 119 -6.84 22.17 52.95
#